data_AF-A0A2D4LBP1-F1
#
_entry.id   AF-A0A2D4LBP1-F1
#
_cell.length_a   1.000
_cell.length_b   1.000
_cell.length_c   1.000
_cell.angle_alpha   90.00
_cell.angle_beta   90.00
_cell.angle_gamma   90.00
#
_symmetry.space_group_name_H-M   'P 1'
#
loop_
_entity.id
_entity.type
_entity.pdbx_description
1 polymer ?
#
loop_
_entity_poly.entity_id
_entity_poly.type
_entity_poly.pdbx_seq_one_letter_code
_entity_poly.pdbx_strand_id
1 'polypeptide(L)'
;VQKNAKYICLANKDCPVDKRRRNRCQFCRFQKCLAVGMVKEVVRTDSLKGRRGRLPSKPKQAQDISPVSLISSLVRAHIDSVPSATKLDYSKFQESVSYQFEKEDCMDVQLFYDLLTGSM
;
A
#
# COMPACT_ATOMS: atom_id res chain seq x y z
N VAL A 1 18.73 20.76 9.42
CA VAL A 1 18.87 20.59 7.95
C VAL A 1 19.32 21.89 7.29
N GLN A 2 18.48 22.92 7.13
CA GLN A 2 18.85 24.16 6.42
C GLN A 2 20.06 24.93 6.98
N LYS A 3 20.26 24.91 8.30
CA LYS A 3 21.40 25.59 8.95
C LYS A 3 22.67 24.71 9.05
N ASN A 4 22.66 23.52 8.44
CA ASN A 4 23.75 22.53 8.55
C ASN A 4 24.21 22.26 10.00
N ALA A 5 23.28 22.32 10.95
CA ALA A 5 23.58 22.12 12.37
C ALA A 5 24.10 20.69 12.63
N LYS A 6 25.20 20.60 13.39
CA LYS A 6 25.75 19.34 13.89
C LYS A 6 25.29 19.17 15.34
N TYR A 7 24.63 18.05 15.62
CA TYR A 7 24.15 17.73 16.97
C TYR A 7 25.01 16.62 17.56
N ILE A 8 25.20 16.67 18.89
CA ILE A 8 25.94 15.66 19.65
C ILE A 8 25.02 15.14 20.75
N CYS A 9 25.02 13.83 20.98
CA CYS A 9 24.38 13.24 22.14
C CYS A 9 25.37 13.23 23.31
N LEU A 10 24.93 13.67 24.49
CA LEU A 10 25.73 13.65 25.71
C LEU A 10 25.60 12.33 26.50
N ALA A 11 24.76 11.42 26.02
CA ALA A 11 24.54 10.09 26.58
C ALA A 11 24.89 9.03 25.50
N ASN A 12 24.22 7.88 25.50
CA ASN A 12 24.56 6.72 24.66
C ASN A 12 23.91 6.74 23.27
N LYS A 13 23.58 7.92 22.72
CA LYS A 13 22.89 8.06 21.42
C LYS A 13 21.55 7.33 21.28
N ASP A 14 20.93 6.89 22.38
CA ASP A 14 19.63 6.16 22.37
C ASP A 14 18.46 6.94 22.99
N CYS A 15 18.67 8.20 23.42
CA CYS A 15 17.73 8.91 24.27
C CYS A 15 16.26 8.82 23.80
N PRO A 16 15.30 8.57 24.71
CA PRO A 16 13.90 8.36 24.35
C PRO A 16 13.26 9.62 23.74
N VAL A 17 12.69 9.48 22.54
CA VAL A 17 12.09 10.57 21.77
C VAL A 17 10.56 10.46 21.76
N ASP A 18 9.96 11.05 22.80
CA ASP A 18 8.50 11.17 23.00
C ASP A 18 8.03 12.62 22.98
N LYS A 19 6.70 12.87 22.94
CA LYS A 19 6.11 14.23 22.92
C LYS A 19 6.68 15.14 24.03
N ARG A 20 6.85 14.62 25.24
CA ARG A 20 7.35 15.36 26.41
C ARG A 20 8.86 15.60 26.39
N ARG A 21 9.65 14.63 25.90
CA ARG A 21 11.12 14.61 26.09
C ARG A 21 11.94 14.82 24.81
N ARG A 22 11.31 14.92 23.64
CA ARG A 22 11.99 15.09 22.34
C ARG A 22 12.96 16.28 22.26
N ASN A 23 12.79 17.30 23.09
CA ASN A 23 13.66 18.47 23.11
C ASN A 23 14.93 18.29 23.96
N ARG A 24 15.03 17.20 24.75
CA ARG A 24 16.17 16.93 25.65
C ARG A 24 17.45 16.58 24.89
N CYS A 25 17.34 15.88 23.76
CA CYS A 25 18.48 15.52 22.92
C CYS A 25 18.18 15.78 21.45
N GLN A 26 18.84 16.80 20.88
CA GLN A 26 18.67 17.17 19.47
C GLN A 26 19.25 16.10 18.53
N PHE A 27 20.34 15.42 18.92
CA PHE A 27 20.93 14.32 18.16
C PHE A 27 19.94 13.17 17.98
N CYS A 28 19.43 12.59 19.08
CA CYS A 28 18.52 11.45 19.00
C CYS A 28 17.21 11.80 18.30
N ARG A 29 16.71 13.02 18.50
CA ARG A 29 15.53 13.51 17.76
C ARG A 29 15.77 13.54 16.26
N PHE A 30 16.89 14.13 15.83
CA PHE A 30 17.23 14.21 14.41
C PHE A 30 17.49 12.82 13.82
N GLN A 31 18.18 11.94 14.55
CA GLN A 31 18.42 10.57 14.13
C GLN A 31 17.11 9.80 13.94
N LYS A 32 16.14 9.95 14.86
CA LYS A 32 14.81 9.34 14.72
C LYS A 32 14.07 9.87 13.49
N CYS A 33 14.16 11.16 13.17
CA CYS A 33 13.58 11.72 11.95
C CYS A 33 14.07 10.97 10.70
N LEU A 34 15.38 10.73 10.60
CA LEU A 34 15.96 9.97 9.49
C LEU A 34 15.53 8.51 9.51
N ALA A 35 15.52 7.87 10.69
CA ALA A 35 15.13 6.47 10.85
C ALA A 35 13.67 6.19 10.45
N VAL A 36 12.75 7.14 10.65
CA VAL A 36 11.35 7.02 10.20
C VAL A 36 11.13 7.45 8.74
N GLY A 37 12.20 7.73 8.00
CA GLY A 37 12.15 8.03 6.56
C GLY A 37 11.95 9.51 6.20
N MET A 38 12.22 10.46 7.10
CA MET A 38 12.25 11.87 6.70
C MET A 38 13.46 12.12 5.79
N VAL A 39 13.18 12.50 4.53
CA VAL A 39 14.20 12.72 3.49
C VAL A 39 14.81 14.11 3.62
N LYS A 40 16.14 14.18 3.78
CA LYS A 40 16.87 15.45 3.97
C LYS A 40 16.83 16.30 2.70
N GLU A 41 16.91 15.64 1.55
CA GLU A 41 17.00 16.22 0.21
C GLU A 41 15.68 16.92 -0.20
N VAL A 42 14.56 16.54 0.41
CA VAL A 42 13.24 17.16 0.16
C VAL A 42 13.12 18.53 0.84
N VAL A 43 14.00 18.84 1.81
CA VAL A 43 14.02 20.14 2.46
C VAL A 43 14.58 21.19 1.48
N ARG A 44 13.71 22.06 0.98
CA ARG A 44 14.07 23.14 0.05
C ARG A 44 15.17 24.04 0.63
N THR A 45 16.22 24.27 -0.16
CA THR A 45 17.32 25.21 0.11
C THR A 45 17.31 26.35 -0.92
N ASP A 46 18.11 27.39 -0.64
CA ASP A 46 18.48 28.44 -1.59
C ASP A 46 17.29 29.10 -2.31
N SER A 47 17.24 29.02 -3.64
CA SER A 47 16.21 29.64 -4.49
C SER A 47 14.79 29.12 -4.26
N LEU A 48 14.64 27.94 -3.64
CA LEU A 48 13.33 27.36 -3.30
C LEU A 48 12.91 27.64 -1.85
N LYS A 49 13.75 28.33 -1.06
CA LYS A 49 13.46 28.68 0.33
C LYS A 49 12.25 29.63 0.38
N GLY A 50 11.27 29.31 1.22
CA GLY A 50 10.04 30.10 1.36
C GLY A 50 8.95 29.76 0.33
N ARG A 51 9.25 29.01 -0.73
CA ARG A 51 8.23 28.54 -1.68
C ARG A 51 7.31 27.52 -1.00
N ARG A 52 6.01 27.85 -0.97
CA ARG A 52 4.93 26.99 -0.45
C ARG A 52 4.26 26.20 -1.58
N GLY A 53 3.53 25.14 -1.23
CA GLY A 53 2.81 24.29 -2.19
C GLY A 53 3.67 23.26 -2.93
N ARG A 54 3.03 22.54 -3.85
CA ARG A 54 3.65 21.53 -4.71
C ARG A 54 4.56 22.21 -5.74
N LEU A 55 5.74 21.61 -6.00
CA LEU A 55 6.58 22.03 -7.13
C LEU A 55 5.89 21.61 -8.43
N PRO A 56 5.93 22.43 -9.50
CA PRO A 56 5.40 22.02 -10.79
C PRO A 56 6.05 20.70 -11.18
N SER A 57 5.25 19.64 -11.28
CA SER A 57 5.74 18.41 -11.87
C SER A 57 5.87 18.68 -13.36
N LYS A 58 7.05 18.40 -13.92
CA LYS A 58 7.20 18.35 -15.38
C LYS A 58 6.09 17.42 -15.89
N PRO A 59 5.23 17.86 -16.84
CA PRO A 59 4.25 16.95 -17.41
C PRO A 59 5.04 15.76 -17.92
N LYS A 60 4.68 14.57 -17.44
CA LYS A 60 5.16 13.31 -18.00
C LYS A 60 4.80 13.45 -19.48
N GLN A 61 5.80 13.60 -20.36
CA GLN A 61 5.54 13.51 -21.79
C GLN A 61 4.74 12.22 -21.94
N ALA A 62 3.50 12.33 -22.39
CA ALA A 62 2.79 11.17 -22.88
C ALA A 62 3.75 10.60 -23.92
N GLN A 63 4.37 9.47 -23.58
CA GLN A 63 5.09 8.72 -24.58
C GLN A 63 4.04 8.48 -25.65
N ASP A 64 4.29 8.90 -26.89
CA ASP A 64 3.47 8.59 -28.04
C ASP A 64 3.50 7.06 -28.22
N ILE A 65 2.77 6.35 -27.37
CA ILE A 65 2.52 4.93 -27.47
C ILE A 65 1.50 4.86 -28.59
N SER A 66 1.99 4.71 -29.83
CA SER A 66 1.16 4.37 -30.98
C SER A 66 0.16 3.29 -30.54
N PRO A 67 -1.14 3.43 -30.84
CA PRO A 67 -2.15 2.47 -30.39
C PRO A 67 -1.80 1.01 -30.75
N VAL A 68 -1.01 0.81 -31.80
CA VAL A 68 -0.48 -0.50 -32.23
C VAL A 68 0.48 -1.13 -31.19
N SER A 69 1.34 -0.35 -30.54
CA SER A 69 2.29 -0.89 -29.56
C SER A 69 1.62 -1.26 -28.24
N LEU A 70 0.54 -0.57 -27.89
CA LEU A 70 -0.29 -0.86 -26.72
C LEU A 70 -1.07 -2.16 -26.90
N ILE A 71 -1.74 -2.31 -28.05
CA ILE A 71 -2.47 -3.54 -28.42
C ILE A 71 -1.50 -4.74 -28.43
N SER A 72 -0.33 -4.59 -29.05
CA SER A 72 0.67 -5.66 -29.11
C SER A 72 1.22 -6.08 -27.74
N SER A 73 1.29 -5.14 -26.80
CA SER A 73 1.75 -5.40 -25.43
C SER A 73 0.68 -6.14 -24.62
N LEU A 74 -0.58 -5.72 -24.76
CA LEU A 74 -1.73 -6.37 -24.12
C LEU A 74 -1.93 -7.80 -24.62
N VAL A 75 -1.83 -8.03 -25.94
CA VAL A 75 -1.96 -9.36 -26.54
C VAL A 75 -0.87 -10.30 -26.04
N ARG A 76 0.40 -9.84 -26.00
CA ARG A 76 1.51 -10.63 -25.43
C ARG A 76 1.28 -10.98 -23.96
N ALA A 77 0.93 -9.99 -23.14
CA ALA A 77 0.65 -10.22 -21.73
C ALA A 77 -0.49 -11.22 -21.50
N HIS A 78 -1.52 -11.21 -22.36
CA HIS A 78 -2.63 -12.17 -22.29
C HIS A 78 -2.17 -13.59 -22.64
N ILE A 79 -1.37 -13.76 -23.68
CA ILE A 79 -0.83 -15.07 -24.09
C ILE A 79 0.08 -15.65 -22.99
N ASP A 80 0.89 -14.81 -22.34
CA ASP A 80 1.83 -15.24 -21.31
C ASP A 80 1.13 -15.60 -19.99
N SER A 81 0.04 -14.91 -19.65
CA SER A 81 -0.68 -15.09 -18.38
C SER A 81 -1.81 -16.11 -18.45
N VAL A 82 -2.29 -16.47 -19.64
CA VAL A 82 -3.42 -17.39 -19.82
C VAL A 82 -2.99 -18.55 -20.72
N PRO A 83 -2.73 -19.75 -20.17
CA PRO A 83 -2.53 -20.94 -21.01
C PRO A 83 -3.83 -21.24 -21.79
N SER A 84 -3.68 -21.63 -23.06
CA SER A 84 -4.81 -21.93 -23.95
C SER A 84 -5.82 -22.86 -23.28
N ALA A 85 -7.12 -22.59 -23.46
CA ALA A 85 -8.21 -23.40 -22.91
C ALA A 85 -8.11 -24.90 -23.27
N THR A 86 -7.40 -25.23 -24.35
CA THR A 86 -7.13 -26.61 -24.80
C THR A 86 -6.08 -27.36 -23.96
N LYS A 87 -5.33 -26.66 -23.09
CA LYS A 87 -4.34 -27.23 -22.16
C LYS A 87 -4.84 -27.33 -20.72
N LEU A 88 -6.09 -26.95 -20.46
CA LEU A 88 -6.70 -27.08 -19.14
C LEU A 88 -7.11 -28.55 -18.93
N ASP A 89 -6.25 -29.33 -18.29
CA ASP A 89 -6.55 -30.70 -17.89
C ASP A 89 -7.29 -30.69 -16.54
N TYR A 90 -8.62 -30.66 -16.60
CA TYR A 90 -9.49 -30.75 -15.43
C TYR A 90 -9.51 -32.16 -14.79
N SER A 91 -8.80 -33.14 -15.35
CA SER A 91 -8.79 -34.52 -14.80
C SER A 91 -8.10 -34.66 -13.44
N LYS A 92 -7.30 -33.67 -13.03
CA LYS A 92 -6.67 -33.61 -11.70
C LYS A 92 -7.41 -32.73 -10.68
N PHE A 93 -8.50 -32.09 -11.08
CA PHE A 93 -9.29 -31.30 -10.14
C PHE A 93 -10.15 -32.24 -9.31
N GLN A 94 -9.67 -32.62 -8.13
CA GLN A 94 -10.50 -33.21 -7.10
C GLN A 94 -10.91 -32.10 -6.14
N GLU A 95 -12.19 -31.73 -6.19
CA GLU A 95 -12.78 -30.82 -5.21
C GLU A 95 -12.63 -31.46 -3.83
N SER A 96 -11.73 -30.92 -3.01
CA SER A 96 -11.70 -31.28 -1.59
C SER A 96 -12.90 -30.60 -0.94
N VAL A 97 -14.07 -31.21 -1.07
CA VAL A 97 -15.27 -30.83 -0.33
C VAL A 97 -14.96 -31.13 1.14
N SER A 98 -14.34 -30.18 1.84
CA SER A 98 -14.41 -30.13 3.29
C SER A 98 -15.80 -29.61 3.64
N TYR A 99 -16.79 -30.49 3.48
CA TYR A 99 -18.12 -30.26 4.02
C TYR A 99 -18.00 -30.38 5.55
N GLN A 100 -17.66 -29.29 6.22
CA GLN A 100 -18.09 -29.09 7.60
C GLN A 100 -19.60 -28.88 7.52
N PHE A 101 -20.32 -29.99 7.65
CA PHE A 101 -21.77 -30.05 7.67
C PHE A 101 -22.22 -29.58 9.05
N GLU A 102 -22.25 -28.26 9.26
CA GLU A 102 -23.31 -27.74 10.13
C GLU A 102 -24.56 -27.75 9.24
N LYS A 103 -25.45 -28.70 9.49
CA LYS A 103 -26.79 -28.72 8.89
C LYS A 103 -27.43 -27.37 9.19
N GLU A 104 -27.54 -26.51 8.19
CA GLU A 104 -28.73 -25.66 8.12
C GLU A 104 -29.90 -26.61 7.91
N ASP A 105 -30.51 -27.02 9.03
CA ASP A 105 -31.70 -27.85 8.99
C ASP A 105 -32.76 -27.08 8.19
N CYS A 106 -33.43 -27.74 7.24
CA CYS A 106 -34.51 -27.14 6.45
C CYS A 106 -35.58 -26.47 7.33
N MET A 107 -35.66 -26.88 8.59
CA MET A 107 -36.51 -26.29 9.62
C MET A 107 -36.07 -24.88 10.03
N ASP A 108 -34.77 -24.58 10.10
CA ASP A 108 -34.25 -23.25 10.44
C ASP A 108 -34.51 -22.25 9.32
N VAL A 109 -34.37 -22.69 8.06
CA VAL A 109 -34.73 -21.89 6.88
C VAL A 109 -36.24 -21.60 6.89
N GLN A 110 -37.07 -22.59 7.20
CA GLN A 110 -38.52 -22.42 7.28
C GLN A 110 -38.92 -21.46 8.42
N LEU A 111 -38.34 -21.61 9.61
CA LEU A 111 -38.56 -20.73 10.77
C LEU A 111 -38.21 -19.27 10.48
N PHE A 112 -37.13 -19.04 9.73
CA PHE A 112 -36.73 -17.70 9.31
C PHE A 112 -37.78 -17.04 8.40
N TYR A 113 -38.32 -17.79 7.45
CA TYR A 113 -39.38 -17.27 6.56
C TYR A 113 -40.71 -17.07 7.29
N ASP A 114 -41.07 -17.94 8.23
CA ASP A 114 -42.28 -17.79 9.03
C ASP A 114 -42.20 -16.57 9.98
N LEU A 115 -41.03 -16.30 10.57
CA LEU A 115 -40.77 -15.08 11.35
C LEU A 115 -40.85 -13.80 10.50
N LEU A 116 -40.36 -13.86 9.26
CA LEU A 116 -40.42 -12.73 8.33
C LEU A 116 -41.83 -12.44 7.80
N THR A 117 -42.68 -13.47 7.72
CA THR A 117 -44.00 -13.38 7.08
C THR A 117 -45.17 -13.39 8.06
N GLY A 118 -44.95 -13.74 9.34
CA GLY A 118 -45.97 -13.86 10.37
C GLY A 118 -46.43 -12.56 11.06
N SER A 119 -46.02 -11.38 10.57
CA SER A 119 -46.48 -10.08 11.09
C SER A 119 -47.37 -9.33 10.10
N MET A 120 -48.49 -9.94 9.73
CA MET A 120 -49.69 -9.29 9.20
C MET A 120 -50.90 -9.75 10.00
#